data_AF-A0A9N9FZY4-F1
#
_entry.id   AF-A0A9N9FZY4-F1
#
_cell.length_a   1.000
_cell.length_b   1.000
_cell.length_c   1.000
_cell.angle_alpha   90.00
_cell.angle_beta   90.00
_cell.angle_gamma   90.00
#
_symmetry.space_group_name_H-M   'P 1'
#
loop_
_entity.id
_entity.type
_entity.pdbx_description
1 polymer ?
#
loop_
_entity_poly.entity_id
_entity_poly.type
_entity_poly.pdbx_seq_one_letter_code
_entity_poly.pdbx_strand_id
1 'polypeptide(L)'
;MKIPIEIRTEIASYVPNPFFLGRCSHDWYSIVNFPYTKYKWLLNKYGRIHALFHAVRIGEPFLNLELTEFILKNTHISRYFIQRLRLGYGKHGLWGSNISDDVYERILNYKEKYASSSCDDMQSIRQVLEGMGSEDDIKPIIEIYGFTPFPLSPTFRTYIFENSDNLHSNGIVAKAIITYPNLLNAWRRIGYYEVTTDLENPVLQLTLLDLYSISVPSAQVVSEKLHNLQLIGFQLTDTLLGNAMLLFKRRLVDVGESLIEGFSIARKMSKTDILDICLIELLDPTRNLEYVDALDYIIKSVNDPEKQILSAFEKHRIVEDENDPMPFQSHTSLKYSLVVYRYMLRFGAAKSPVVRYLMKEIIIAHTQITNTEELGDADTILDEYYAANVPFEHSLLPLFKKCPRAKPIIYLFKGYLAKLFEFEVREYPYLTFEIPDVDVLTSPAQTKELQQLWLKDIQKCIKFEELVNDEFKKQIIGFFTIYNLTHSSFDYYYDNFGR
;
A
#
# COMPACT_ATOMS: atom_id res chain seq x y z
N MET A 1 17.76 -29.01 18.40
CA MET A 1 17.58 -28.21 19.62
C MET A 1 16.18 -27.59 19.54
N LYS A 2 15.28 -27.86 20.51
CA LYS A 2 13.94 -27.26 20.49
C LYS A 2 14.01 -25.85 21.08
N ILE A 3 13.45 -24.86 20.39
CA ILE A 3 13.38 -23.48 20.88
C ILE A 3 12.50 -23.47 22.16
N PRO A 4 12.94 -22.85 23.27
CA PRO A 4 12.15 -22.70 24.50
C PRO A 4 10.76 -22.08 24.25
N ILE A 5 9.79 -22.40 25.10
CA ILE A 5 8.41 -21.92 24.95
C ILE A 5 8.32 -20.39 25.08
N GLU A 6 9.11 -19.82 25.98
CA GLU A 6 9.18 -18.37 26.24
C GLU A 6 9.64 -17.61 24.99
N ILE A 7 10.66 -18.14 24.31
CA ILE A 7 11.19 -17.55 23.06
C ILE A 7 10.16 -17.69 21.94
N ARG A 8 9.46 -18.82 21.84
CA ARG A 8 8.39 -19.01 20.82
C ARG A 8 7.22 -18.07 21.05
N THR A 9 6.80 -17.86 22.30
CA THR A 9 5.78 -16.87 22.65
C THR A 9 6.22 -15.46 22.28
N GLU A 10 7.49 -15.11 22.53
CA GLU A 10 8.02 -13.79 22.17
C GLU A 10 8.01 -13.61 20.64
N ILE A 11 8.52 -14.58 19.89
CA ILE A 11 8.48 -14.57 18.41
C ILE A 11 7.04 -14.39 17.91
N ALA A 12 6.09 -15.19 18.42
CA ALA A 12 4.69 -15.13 18.02
C ALA A 12 4.04 -13.77 18.36
N SER A 13 4.52 -13.08 19.39
CA SER A 13 3.99 -11.77 19.78
C SER A 13 4.44 -10.60 18.91
N TYR A 14 5.51 -10.75 18.12
CA TYR A 14 6.05 -9.71 17.24
C TYR A 14 5.75 -9.92 15.75
N VAL A 15 5.25 -11.10 15.36
CA VAL A 15 4.91 -11.31 13.95
C VAL A 15 3.65 -10.53 13.54
N PRO A 16 3.58 -10.02 12.29
CA PRO A 16 2.42 -9.26 11.82
C PRO A 16 1.10 -10.00 11.94
N ASN A 17 1.13 -11.32 11.69
CA ASN A 17 0.00 -12.23 11.82
C ASN A 17 0.45 -13.59 12.38
N PRO A 18 0.20 -13.89 13.67
CA PRO A 18 0.63 -15.13 14.31
C PRO A 18 -0.14 -16.35 13.83
N PHE A 19 -1.32 -16.19 13.22
CA PHE A 19 -2.08 -17.31 12.68
C PHE A 19 -1.34 -18.04 11.55
N PHE A 20 -0.46 -17.35 10.81
CA PHE A 20 0.38 -18.00 9.81
C PHE A 20 1.38 -18.97 10.44
N LEU A 21 2.00 -18.60 11.57
CA LEU A 21 2.86 -19.52 12.32
C LEU A 21 2.08 -20.76 12.77
N GLY A 22 0.84 -20.56 13.25
CA GLY A 22 -0.03 -21.65 13.68
C GLY A 22 -0.37 -22.65 12.57
N ARG A 23 -0.37 -22.22 11.30
CA ARG A 23 -0.58 -23.11 10.14
C ARG A 23 0.66 -23.94 9.78
N CYS A 24 1.85 -23.51 10.21
CA CYS A 24 3.10 -24.18 9.88
C CYS A 24 3.33 -25.47 10.69
N SER A 25 2.82 -25.57 11.92
CA SER A 25 2.94 -26.79 12.74
C SER A 25 1.98 -26.81 13.93
N HIS A 26 1.68 -27.99 14.47
CA HIS A 26 0.92 -28.15 15.72
C HIS A 26 1.57 -27.48 16.93
N ASP A 27 2.90 -27.53 17.03
CA ASP A 27 3.65 -26.87 18.10
C ASP A 27 3.37 -25.36 18.07
N TRP A 28 3.52 -24.71 16.93
CA TRP A 28 3.21 -23.28 16.77
C TRP A 28 1.72 -22.97 16.95
N TYR A 29 0.83 -23.87 16.51
CA TYR A 29 -0.61 -23.72 16.73
C TYR A 29 -0.95 -23.60 18.22
N SER A 30 -0.33 -24.44 19.06
CA SER A 30 -0.54 -24.38 20.51
C SER A 30 -0.04 -23.07 21.13
N ILE A 31 1.13 -22.58 20.68
CA ILE A 31 1.72 -21.32 21.15
C ILE A 31 0.86 -20.12 20.80
N VAL A 32 0.42 -20.04 19.54
CA VAL A 32 -0.37 -18.92 19.01
C VAL A 32 -1.77 -18.88 19.64
N ASN A 33 -2.34 -20.04 19.95
CA ASN A 33 -3.66 -20.10 20.58
C ASN A 33 -3.64 -19.91 22.10
N PHE A 34 -2.47 -19.94 22.73
CA PHE A 34 -2.34 -19.69 24.15
C PHE A 34 -2.80 -18.27 24.53
N PRO A 35 -3.69 -18.08 25.51
CA PRO A 35 -4.26 -16.76 25.84
C PRO A 35 -3.20 -15.70 26.14
N TYR A 36 -2.14 -16.06 26.85
CA TYR A 36 -1.06 -15.11 27.15
C TYR A 36 -0.30 -14.65 25.90
N THR A 37 -0.10 -15.53 24.92
CA THR A 37 0.53 -15.17 23.64
C THR A 37 -0.36 -14.23 22.84
N LYS A 38 -1.67 -14.53 22.74
CA LYS A 38 -2.66 -13.65 22.09
C LYS A 38 -2.69 -12.27 22.76
N TYR A 39 -2.67 -12.23 24.08
CA TYR A 39 -2.61 -11.01 24.87
C TYR A 39 -1.35 -10.19 24.58
N LYS A 40 -0.15 -10.81 24.65
CA LYS A 40 1.11 -10.14 24.28
C LYS A 40 1.08 -9.60 22.86
N TRP A 41 0.58 -10.39 21.91
CA TRP A 41 0.46 -9.96 20.52
C TRP A 41 -0.47 -8.74 20.38
N LEU A 42 -1.62 -8.72 21.06
CA LEU A 42 -2.52 -7.57 21.07
C LEU A 42 -1.85 -6.33 21.66
N LEU A 43 -1.10 -6.48 22.75
CA LEU A 43 -0.36 -5.36 23.35
C LEU A 43 0.72 -4.81 22.43
N ASN A 44 1.54 -5.69 21.85
CA ASN A 44 2.63 -5.29 20.96
C ASN A 44 2.10 -4.63 19.69
N LYS A 45 0.94 -5.07 19.21
CA LYS A 45 0.36 -4.59 17.95
C LYS A 45 -0.53 -3.35 18.12
N TYR A 46 -1.26 -3.24 19.22
CA TYR A 46 -2.32 -2.22 19.39
C TYR A 46 -2.21 -1.44 20.71
N GLY A 47 -1.19 -1.68 21.52
CA GLY A 47 -1.02 -1.01 22.80
C GLY A 47 -2.03 -1.45 23.86
N ARG A 48 -1.84 -0.93 25.09
CA ARG A 48 -2.66 -1.32 26.25
C ARG A 48 -4.09 -0.78 26.20
N ILE A 49 -4.28 0.40 25.60
CA ILE A 49 -5.59 1.07 25.58
C ILE A 49 -6.56 0.40 24.61
N HIS A 50 -6.07 -0.06 23.45
CA HIS A 50 -6.94 -0.57 22.38
C HIS A 50 -6.92 -2.09 22.22
N ALA A 51 -6.11 -2.82 23.00
CA ALA A 51 -6.05 -4.28 22.94
C ALA A 51 -7.43 -4.94 23.05
N LEU A 52 -8.27 -4.52 24.01
CA LEU A 52 -9.64 -5.05 24.15
C LEU A 52 -10.52 -4.71 22.95
N PHE A 53 -10.41 -3.49 22.43
CA PHE A 53 -11.13 -3.05 21.23
C PHE A 53 -10.85 -3.95 20.03
N HIS A 54 -9.57 -4.20 19.75
CA HIS A 54 -9.20 -5.05 18.63
C HIS A 54 -9.54 -6.52 18.87
N ALA A 55 -9.46 -7.00 20.12
CA ALA A 55 -9.88 -8.36 20.45
C ALA A 55 -11.38 -8.58 20.19
N VAL A 56 -12.24 -7.64 20.62
CA VAL A 56 -13.69 -7.66 20.34
C VAL A 56 -13.98 -7.58 18.85
N ARG A 57 -13.21 -6.77 18.11
CA ARG A 57 -13.34 -6.67 16.64
C ARG A 57 -13.03 -7.99 15.94
N ILE A 58 -12.02 -8.74 16.40
CA ILE A 58 -11.67 -10.05 15.84
C ILE A 58 -12.76 -11.07 16.20
N GLY A 59 -13.28 -11.02 17.42
CA GLY A 59 -14.40 -11.85 17.86
C GLY A 59 -14.04 -13.32 18.09
N GLU A 60 -15.04 -14.20 18.06
CA GLU A 60 -14.84 -15.63 18.24
C GLU A 60 -14.20 -16.31 17.02
N PRO A 61 -13.39 -17.38 17.21
CA PRO A 61 -12.98 -17.99 18.48
C PRO A 61 -11.70 -17.35 19.08
N PHE A 62 -11.25 -16.21 18.55
CA PHE A 62 -10.02 -15.58 19.01
C PHE A 62 -10.16 -15.05 20.45
N LEU A 63 -11.23 -14.28 20.69
CA LEU A 63 -11.59 -13.76 22.00
C LEU A 63 -12.48 -14.77 22.74
N ASN A 64 -11.96 -15.32 23.82
CA ASN A 64 -12.66 -16.22 24.73
C ASN A 64 -12.60 -15.68 26.16
N LEU A 65 -13.23 -16.37 27.11
CA LEU A 65 -13.30 -15.92 28.50
C LEU A 65 -11.90 -15.80 29.15
N GLU A 66 -11.00 -16.76 28.89
CA GLU A 66 -9.64 -16.73 29.44
C GLU A 66 -8.83 -15.52 28.95
N LEU A 67 -8.83 -15.25 27.64
CA LEU A 67 -8.16 -14.08 27.07
C LEU A 67 -8.82 -12.79 27.57
N THR A 68 -10.15 -12.76 27.68
CA THR A 68 -10.90 -11.64 28.25
C THR A 68 -10.39 -11.32 29.66
N GLU A 69 -10.26 -12.32 30.54
CA GLU A 69 -9.71 -12.12 31.89
C GLU A 69 -8.30 -11.52 31.88
N PHE A 70 -7.42 -12.02 31.02
CA PHE A 70 -6.07 -11.48 30.88
C PHE A 70 -6.09 -10.01 30.46
N ILE A 71 -6.90 -9.67 29.46
CA ILE A 71 -7.01 -8.29 28.96
C ILE A 71 -7.58 -7.39 30.06
N LEU A 72 -8.73 -7.74 30.64
CA LEU A 72 -9.41 -6.91 31.64
C LEU A 72 -8.49 -6.57 32.83
N LYS A 73 -7.74 -7.55 33.34
CA LYS A 73 -6.83 -7.36 34.49
C LYS A 73 -5.64 -6.45 34.19
N ASN A 74 -5.25 -6.31 32.93
CA ASN A 74 -3.99 -5.66 32.56
C ASN A 74 -4.14 -4.51 31.56
N THR A 75 -5.37 -4.10 31.24
CA THR A 75 -5.64 -3.01 30.29
C THR A 75 -6.62 -2.00 30.83
N HIS A 76 -6.54 -0.79 30.30
CA HIS A 76 -7.49 0.26 30.61
C HIS A 76 -8.69 0.14 29.68
N ILE A 77 -9.90 0.14 30.25
CA ILE A 77 -11.15 0.07 29.49
C ILE A 77 -11.85 1.41 29.58
N SER A 78 -12.01 2.06 28.43
CA SER A 78 -12.74 3.31 28.34
C SER A 78 -14.24 3.12 28.52
N ARG A 79 -14.89 4.07 29.19
CA ARG A 79 -16.35 4.12 29.30
C ARG A 79 -17.01 4.21 27.92
N TYR A 80 -16.42 4.96 27.00
CA TYR A 80 -16.88 5.07 25.62
C TYR A 80 -16.85 3.71 24.89
N PHE A 81 -15.83 2.89 25.13
CA PHE A 81 -15.79 1.52 24.61
C PHE A 81 -17.00 0.70 25.08
N ILE A 82 -17.38 0.79 26.36
CA ILE A 82 -18.56 0.10 26.91
C ILE A 82 -19.86 0.62 26.28
N GLN A 83 -20.02 1.93 26.14
CA GLN A 83 -21.18 2.54 25.48
C GLN A 83 -21.36 1.98 24.06
N ARG A 84 -20.26 1.89 23.31
CA ARG A 84 -20.27 1.40 21.93
C ARG A 84 -20.46 -0.10 21.83
N LEU A 85 -19.92 -0.88 22.78
CA LEU A 85 -20.15 -2.33 22.85
C LEU A 85 -21.64 -2.65 23.03
N ARG A 86 -22.32 -1.93 23.94
CA ARG A 86 -23.77 -2.06 24.14
C ARG A 86 -24.59 -1.72 22.89
N LEU A 87 -24.13 -0.77 22.09
CA LEU A 87 -24.82 -0.39 20.85
C LEU A 87 -24.67 -1.44 19.74
N GLY A 88 -23.52 -2.11 19.66
CA GLY A 88 -23.20 -3.06 18.59
C GLY A 88 -23.50 -4.53 18.90
N TYR A 89 -23.55 -4.91 20.18
CA TYR A 89 -23.80 -6.29 20.60
C TYR A 89 -25.13 -6.83 20.06
N GLY A 90 -25.12 -8.08 19.56
CA GLY A 90 -26.29 -8.76 19.01
C GLY A 90 -26.82 -8.20 17.68
N LYS A 91 -26.21 -7.13 17.12
CA LYS A 91 -26.64 -6.51 15.87
C LYS A 91 -25.71 -6.90 14.73
N HIS A 92 -26.18 -7.80 13.88
CA HIS A 92 -25.42 -8.34 12.76
C HIS A 92 -24.74 -7.24 11.92
N GLY A 93 -23.45 -7.41 11.64
CA GLY A 93 -22.66 -6.46 10.83
C GLY A 93 -22.12 -5.25 11.58
N LEU A 94 -22.48 -5.04 12.86
CA LEU A 94 -21.89 -3.99 13.68
C LEU A 94 -20.65 -4.48 14.44
N TRP A 95 -19.78 -3.52 14.79
CA TRP A 95 -18.61 -3.79 15.62
C TRP A 95 -19.03 -4.38 16.98
N GLY A 96 -18.39 -5.47 17.39
CA GLY A 96 -18.71 -6.18 18.64
C GLY A 96 -19.91 -7.13 18.57
N SER A 97 -20.44 -7.41 17.37
CA SER A 97 -21.55 -8.36 17.20
C SER A 97 -21.14 -9.84 17.26
N ASN A 98 -19.83 -10.15 17.12
CA ASN A 98 -19.30 -11.52 17.04
C ASN A 98 -18.52 -11.93 18.31
N ILE A 99 -19.13 -11.76 19.49
CA ILE A 99 -18.59 -12.23 20.78
C ILE A 99 -19.67 -13.06 21.50
N SER A 100 -19.27 -14.03 22.33
CA SER A 100 -20.22 -14.80 23.14
C SER A 100 -20.88 -13.96 24.23
N ASP A 101 -22.08 -14.41 24.65
CA ASP A 101 -22.80 -13.88 25.82
C ASP A 101 -21.89 -13.85 27.05
N ASP A 102 -21.15 -14.92 27.32
CA ASP A 102 -20.23 -15.01 28.48
C ASP A 102 -19.15 -13.92 28.45
N VAL A 103 -18.54 -13.68 27.28
CA VAL A 103 -17.52 -12.63 27.11
C VAL A 103 -18.14 -11.25 27.27
N TYR A 104 -19.30 -11.01 26.65
CA TYR A 104 -20.02 -9.75 26.73
C TYR A 104 -20.40 -9.40 28.17
N GLU A 105 -21.06 -10.31 28.87
CA GLU A 105 -21.44 -10.14 30.28
C GLU A 105 -20.21 -9.94 31.16
N ARG A 106 -19.12 -10.66 30.89
CA ARG A 106 -17.90 -10.50 31.67
C ARG A 106 -17.29 -9.11 31.51
N ILE A 107 -17.24 -8.57 30.29
CA ILE A 107 -16.74 -7.21 30.01
C ILE A 107 -17.61 -6.17 30.70
N LEU A 108 -18.95 -6.31 30.67
CA LEU A 108 -19.86 -5.37 31.32
C LEU A 108 -19.72 -5.38 32.84
N ASN A 109 -19.66 -6.57 33.45
CA ASN A 109 -19.54 -6.75 34.90
C ASN A 109 -18.21 -6.20 35.45
N TYR A 110 -17.14 -6.21 34.65
CA TYR A 110 -15.84 -5.68 35.08
C TYR A 110 -15.87 -4.18 35.40
N LYS A 111 -16.83 -3.42 34.87
CA LYS A 111 -16.88 -1.95 35.01
C LYS A 111 -18.30 -1.39 35.19
N GLU A 112 -19.15 -2.04 35.99
CA GLU A 112 -20.48 -1.53 36.37
C GLU A 112 -20.47 -0.07 36.89
N LYS A 113 -19.36 0.39 37.47
CA LYS A 113 -19.18 1.76 37.98
C LYS A 113 -19.40 2.87 36.93
N TYR A 114 -19.33 2.57 35.63
CA TYR A 114 -19.50 3.55 34.54
C TYR A 114 -20.87 3.49 33.84
N ALA A 115 -21.74 2.58 34.27
CA ALA A 115 -23.02 2.28 33.65
C ALA A 115 -24.13 3.31 33.92
N SER A 116 -23.88 4.34 34.73
CA SER A 116 -24.92 5.22 35.28
C SER A 116 -25.17 6.52 34.51
N SER A 117 -24.30 6.96 33.59
CA SER A 117 -24.59 8.15 32.78
C SER A 117 -25.21 7.77 31.43
N SER A 118 -26.37 8.37 31.17
CA SER A 118 -27.17 8.25 29.95
C SER A 118 -26.61 9.09 28.79
N CYS A 119 -25.57 9.88 29.01
CA CYS A 119 -24.99 10.77 28.01
C CYS A 119 -23.81 10.10 27.29
N ASP A 120 -23.79 10.20 25.95
CA ASP A 120 -22.66 9.82 25.11
C ASP A 120 -21.50 10.79 25.37
N ASP A 121 -20.36 10.25 25.84
CA ASP A 121 -19.19 11.07 26.19
C ASP A 121 -18.69 11.89 24.99
N MET A 122 -18.87 11.39 23.76
CA MET A 122 -18.54 12.14 22.54
C MET A 122 -19.47 13.32 22.30
N GLN A 123 -20.75 13.19 22.68
CA GLN A 123 -21.71 14.28 22.60
C GLN A 123 -21.37 15.38 23.61
N SER A 124 -20.93 15.00 24.82
CA SER A 124 -20.46 15.97 25.82
C SER A 124 -19.23 16.75 25.32
N ILE A 125 -18.23 16.06 24.75
CA ILE A 125 -17.05 16.73 24.16
C ILE A 125 -17.47 17.68 23.05
N ARG A 126 -18.38 17.25 22.16
CA ARG A 126 -18.90 18.11 21.09
C ARG A 126 -19.55 19.38 21.63
N GLN A 127 -20.44 19.25 22.62
CA GLN A 127 -21.14 20.41 23.20
C GLN A 127 -20.16 21.45 23.74
N VAL A 128 -19.10 21.00 24.41
CA VAL A 128 -18.03 21.89 24.88
C VAL A 128 -17.35 22.61 23.71
N LEU A 129 -17.03 21.90 22.62
CA LEU A 129 -16.39 22.50 21.45
C LEU A 129 -17.30 23.45 20.66
N GLU A 130 -18.62 23.25 20.74
CA GLU A 130 -19.64 24.13 20.14
C GLU A 130 -19.91 25.37 21.01
N GLY A 131 -19.14 25.57 22.09
CA GLY A 131 -19.21 26.75 22.94
C GLY A 131 -20.26 26.65 24.05
N MET A 132 -20.81 25.46 24.29
CA MET A 132 -21.74 25.21 25.40
C MET A 132 -21.02 24.83 26.71
N GLY A 133 -19.68 24.87 26.75
CA GLY A 133 -18.86 24.52 27.93
C GLY A 133 -17.39 24.94 27.80
N SER A 134 -16.55 24.51 28.74
CA SER A 134 -15.11 24.82 28.87
C SER A 134 -14.22 23.56 28.89
N GLU A 135 -12.90 23.69 28.77
CA GLU A 135 -11.94 22.57 28.90
C GLU A 135 -12.14 21.77 30.20
N ASP A 136 -12.48 22.47 31.28
CA ASP A 136 -12.72 21.87 32.61
C ASP A 136 -13.92 20.91 32.62
N ASP A 137 -14.79 20.95 31.60
CA ASP A 137 -15.90 20.00 31.43
C ASP A 137 -15.45 18.71 30.74
N ILE A 138 -14.43 18.76 29.87
CA ILE A 138 -13.89 17.58 29.17
C ILE A 138 -12.94 16.79 30.06
N LYS A 139 -12.11 17.48 30.83
CA LYS A 139 -11.04 16.86 31.60
C LYS A 139 -11.53 15.79 32.60
N PRO A 140 -12.63 15.98 33.36
CA PRO A 140 -13.20 14.92 34.20
C PRO A 140 -13.64 13.70 33.40
N ILE A 141 -14.14 13.88 32.17
CA ILE A 141 -14.53 12.77 31.29
C ILE A 141 -13.32 11.89 30.97
N ILE A 142 -12.17 12.51 30.73
CA ILE A 142 -10.92 11.79 30.49
C ILE A 142 -10.39 11.19 31.79
N GLU A 143 -10.16 11.99 32.83
CA GLU A 143 -9.43 11.56 34.03
C GLU A 143 -10.26 10.66 34.97
N ILE A 144 -11.56 10.94 35.13
CA ILE A 144 -12.44 10.20 36.04
C ILE A 144 -13.11 9.05 35.29
N TYR A 145 -13.66 9.33 34.10
CA TYR A 145 -14.37 8.32 33.31
C TYR A 145 -13.48 7.51 32.38
N GLY A 146 -12.19 7.85 32.30
CA GLY A 146 -11.24 7.10 31.48
C GLY A 146 -11.58 7.20 30.00
N PHE A 147 -12.16 8.32 29.53
CA PHE A 147 -12.51 8.43 28.13
C PHE A 147 -11.27 8.32 27.25
N THR A 148 -11.23 7.28 26.42
CA THR A 148 -10.30 7.15 25.29
C THR A 148 -11.11 6.99 24.01
N PRO A 149 -10.78 7.73 22.94
CA PRO A 149 -11.41 7.56 21.64
C PRO A 149 -11.12 6.18 21.06
N PHE A 150 -11.88 5.80 20.05
CA PHE A 150 -11.60 4.57 19.31
C PHE A 150 -10.34 4.70 18.46
N PRO A 151 -9.54 3.62 18.35
CA PRO A 151 -8.38 3.63 17.49
C PRO A 151 -8.80 3.84 16.04
N LEU A 152 -7.97 4.55 15.28
CA LEU A 152 -8.11 4.56 13.83
C LEU A 152 -7.97 3.14 13.30
N SER A 153 -8.80 2.75 12.33
CA SER A 153 -8.61 1.45 11.70
C SER A 153 -7.26 1.47 10.94
N PRO A 154 -6.38 0.46 11.14
CA PRO A 154 -5.04 0.44 10.55
C PRO A 154 -5.03 0.40 9.00
N THR A 155 -6.18 0.18 8.37
CA THR A 155 -6.37 0.20 6.92
C THR A 155 -6.53 1.59 6.31
N PHE A 156 -6.68 2.64 7.12
CA PHE A 156 -6.99 3.98 6.61
C PHE A 156 -5.72 4.80 6.34
N ARG A 157 -4.96 4.40 5.32
CA ARG A 157 -3.94 5.28 4.72
C ARG A 157 -4.50 6.25 3.67
N THR A 158 -5.77 6.13 3.25
CA THR A 158 -6.25 6.88 2.08
C THR A 158 -7.66 7.45 2.04
N TYR A 159 -8.52 7.29 3.05
CA TYR A 159 -9.85 7.91 2.99
C TYR A 159 -9.93 9.25 3.73
N ILE A 160 -10.04 10.32 2.95
CA ILE A 160 -10.57 11.62 3.36
C ILE A 160 -12.02 11.40 3.81
N PHE A 161 -12.33 11.85 5.02
CA PHE A 161 -13.66 12.08 5.61
C PHE A 161 -14.91 11.59 4.83
N GLU A 162 -15.10 10.28 4.71
CA GLU A 162 -16.41 9.73 4.34
C GLU A 162 -16.82 8.59 5.29
N ASN A 163 -17.72 8.96 6.21
CA ASN A 163 -18.75 8.12 6.82
C ASN A 163 -18.33 6.79 7.48
N SER A 164 -17.49 6.89 8.52
CA SER A 164 -17.54 5.92 9.62
C SER A 164 -17.64 6.65 10.96
N ASP A 165 -18.44 6.11 11.89
CA ASP A 165 -18.62 6.67 13.24
C ASP A 165 -17.27 6.93 13.96
N ASN A 166 -16.26 6.11 13.68
CA ASN A 166 -14.91 6.26 14.25
C ASN A 166 -14.19 7.50 13.71
N LEU A 167 -14.32 7.79 12.41
CA LEU A 167 -13.69 8.96 11.78
C LEU A 167 -14.31 10.26 12.28
N HIS A 168 -15.64 10.26 12.49
CA HIS A 168 -16.35 11.37 13.12
C HIS A 168 -15.89 11.58 14.56
N SER A 169 -15.76 10.51 15.34
CA SER A 169 -15.29 10.59 16.72
C SER A 169 -13.86 11.13 16.82
N ASN A 170 -12.97 10.70 15.93
CA ASN A 170 -11.58 11.14 15.90
C ASN A 170 -11.43 12.57 15.40
N GLY A 171 -12.33 13.04 14.51
CA GLY A 171 -12.39 14.45 14.15
C GLY A 171 -12.76 15.35 15.34
N ILE A 172 -13.74 14.93 16.16
CA ILE A 172 -14.12 15.66 17.38
C ILE A 172 -12.97 15.69 18.38
N VAL A 173 -12.29 14.55 18.61
CA VAL A 173 -11.14 14.49 19.53
C VAL A 173 -9.96 15.31 19.01
N ALA A 174 -9.66 15.23 17.72
CA ALA A 174 -8.62 16.04 17.10
C ALA A 174 -8.91 17.55 17.26
N LYS A 175 -10.16 17.97 17.04
CA LYS A 175 -10.59 19.35 17.31
C LYS A 175 -10.44 19.72 18.79
N ALA A 176 -10.77 18.80 19.71
CA ALA A 176 -10.55 19.03 21.14
C ALA A 176 -9.07 19.25 21.49
N ILE A 177 -8.16 18.48 20.89
CA ILE A 177 -6.72 18.64 21.09
C ILE A 177 -6.21 19.96 20.51
N ILE A 178 -6.69 20.34 19.33
CA ILE A 178 -6.30 21.61 18.68
C ILE A 178 -6.76 22.81 19.52
N THR A 179 -7.98 22.76 20.06
CA THR A 179 -8.54 23.83 20.89
C THR A 179 -7.93 23.85 22.30
N TYR A 180 -7.72 22.67 22.89
CA TYR A 180 -7.27 22.49 24.27
C TYR A 180 -6.09 21.50 24.35
N PRO A 181 -4.85 21.91 24.00
CA PRO A 181 -3.72 20.98 23.91
C PRO A 181 -3.35 20.30 25.22
N ASN A 182 -3.70 20.91 26.36
CA ASN A 182 -3.46 20.35 27.69
C ASN A 182 -4.23 19.04 27.94
N LEU A 183 -5.30 18.76 27.17
CA LEU A 183 -6.02 17.49 27.23
C LEU A 183 -5.14 16.28 26.88
N LEU A 184 -4.07 16.46 26.09
CA LEU A 184 -3.08 15.39 25.85
C LEU A 184 -2.48 14.86 27.16
N ASN A 185 -2.26 15.74 28.14
CA ASN A 185 -1.74 15.33 29.44
C ASN A 185 -2.78 14.54 30.24
N ALA A 186 -4.07 14.86 30.10
CA ALA A 186 -5.14 14.08 30.72
C ALA A 186 -5.18 12.65 30.16
N TRP A 187 -5.05 12.48 28.83
CA TRP A 187 -4.99 11.15 28.21
C TRP A 187 -3.75 10.36 28.63
N ARG A 188 -2.57 11.00 28.69
CA ARG A 188 -1.34 10.36 29.16
C ARG A 188 -1.45 9.90 30.62
N ARG A 189 -2.13 10.66 31.49
CA ARG A 189 -2.34 10.30 32.91
C ARG A 189 -3.16 9.03 33.10
N ILE A 190 -4.12 8.77 32.22
CA ILE A 190 -4.91 7.52 32.24
C ILE A 190 -4.24 6.37 31.47
N GLY A 191 -3.01 6.58 30.99
CA GLY A 191 -2.19 5.56 30.34
C GLY A 191 -2.29 5.51 28.82
N TYR A 192 -2.92 6.50 28.16
CA TYR A 192 -2.98 6.60 26.70
C TYR A 192 -1.82 7.43 26.17
N TYR A 193 -0.64 6.81 26.10
CA TYR A 193 0.61 7.47 25.72
C TYR A 193 0.76 7.65 24.20
N GLU A 194 0.14 6.75 23.43
CA GLU A 194 0.16 6.68 21.98
C GLU A 194 -0.80 7.68 21.31
N VAL A 195 -1.58 8.44 22.10
CA VAL A 195 -2.60 9.39 21.62
C VAL A 195 -2.08 10.36 20.53
N THR A 196 -0.82 10.81 20.65
CA THR A 196 -0.22 11.70 19.65
C THR A 196 0.10 10.98 18.34
N THR A 197 0.48 9.70 18.40
CA THR A 197 0.72 8.89 17.20
C THR A 197 -0.61 8.50 16.54
N ASP A 198 -1.59 8.08 17.34
CA ASP A 198 -2.88 7.62 16.84
C ASP A 198 -3.73 8.74 16.25
N LEU A 199 -3.58 9.98 16.74
CA LEU A 199 -4.35 11.14 16.27
C LEU A 199 -3.53 12.08 15.40
N GLU A 200 -2.30 11.72 15.03
CA GLU A 200 -1.38 12.56 14.27
C GLU A 200 -1.99 13.04 12.95
N ASN A 201 -2.50 12.10 12.15
CA ASN A 201 -3.09 12.41 10.86
C ASN A 201 -4.41 13.22 10.97
N PRO A 202 -5.41 12.82 11.80
CA PRO A 202 -6.61 13.64 12.01
C PRO A 202 -6.33 15.06 12.51
N VAL A 203 -5.41 15.22 13.48
CA VAL A 203 -5.05 16.53 14.04
C VAL A 203 -4.40 17.40 12.97
N LEU A 204 -3.46 16.85 12.19
CA LEU A 204 -2.83 17.59 11.12
C LEU A 204 -3.84 17.98 10.02
N GLN A 205 -4.67 17.04 9.58
CA GLN A 205 -5.66 17.29 8.54
C GLN A 205 -6.63 18.41 8.93
N LEU A 206 -7.22 18.35 10.13
CA LEU A 206 -8.10 19.41 10.62
C LEU A 206 -7.38 20.75 10.75
N THR A 207 -6.16 20.72 11.30
CA THR A 207 -5.35 21.93 11.43
C THR A 207 -5.12 22.61 10.09
N LEU A 208 -4.78 21.84 9.05
CA LEU A 208 -4.57 22.37 7.70
C LEU A 208 -5.88 22.80 7.03
N LEU A 209 -6.96 22.01 7.15
CA LEU A 209 -8.26 22.39 6.61
C LEU A 209 -8.76 23.72 7.19
N ASP A 210 -8.67 23.87 8.51
CA ASP A 210 -9.03 25.11 9.20
C ASP A 210 -8.17 26.27 8.71
N LEU A 211 -6.86 26.05 8.56
CA LEU A 211 -5.92 27.09 8.13
C LEU A 211 -6.18 27.57 6.69
N TYR A 212 -6.55 26.67 5.77
CA TYR A 212 -6.79 26.97 4.35
C TYR A 212 -8.28 27.17 4.00
N SER A 213 -9.14 27.36 5.02
CA SER A 213 -10.59 27.48 4.87
C SER A 213 -11.02 28.84 4.30
N ILE A 214 -10.39 29.93 4.73
CA ILE A 214 -10.78 31.31 4.39
C ILE A 214 -9.92 31.87 3.24
N SER A 215 -8.60 31.72 3.33
CA SER A 215 -7.65 32.25 2.36
C SER A 215 -6.41 31.37 2.30
N VAL A 216 -5.53 31.64 1.32
CA VAL A 216 -4.22 30.99 1.26
C VAL A 216 -3.30 31.70 2.28
N PRO A 217 -2.92 31.04 3.39
CA PRO A 217 -1.98 31.60 4.37
C PRO A 217 -0.58 31.77 3.76
N SER A 218 0.26 32.59 4.39
CA SER A 218 1.69 32.62 4.06
C SER A 218 2.41 31.39 4.63
N ALA A 219 3.57 31.06 4.06
CA ALA A 219 4.39 29.95 4.52
C ALA A 219 4.81 30.08 5.99
N GLN A 220 5.06 31.30 6.48
CA GLN A 220 5.35 31.55 7.89
C GLN A 220 4.18 31.11 8.79
N VAL A 221 2.95 31.51 8.48
CA VAL A 221 1.77 31.15 9.28
C VAL A 221 1.56 29.63 9.28
N VAL A 222 1.75 28.97 8.13
CA VAL A 222 1.72 27.50 8.03
C VAL A 222 2.78 26.89 8.95
N SER A 223 4.03 27.38 8.85
CA SER A 223 5.14 26.86 9.63
C SER A 223 4.97 27.04 11.15
N GLU A 224 4.43 28.18 11.58
CA GLU A 224 4.12 28.46 13.00
C GLU A 224 3.07 27.48 13.51
N LYS A 225 2.02 27.22 12.72
CA LYS A 225 0.97 26.28 13.10
C LYS A 225 1.49 24.84 13.18
N LEU A 226 2.33 24.42 12.23
CA LEU A 226 3.00 23.11 12.26
C LEU A 226 3.97 22.99 13.44
N HIS A 227 4.71 24.05 13.76
CA HIS A 227 5.61 24.07 14.91
C HIS A 227 4.85 23.95 16.23
N ASN A 228 3.69 24.59 16.36
CA ASN A 228 2.83 24.46 17.53
C ASN A 228 2.37 23.00 17.75
N LEU A 229 2.09 22.26 16.67
CA LEU A 229 1.78 20.83 16.76
C LEU A 229 2.99 20.01 17.25
N GLN A 230 4.20 20.35 16.81
CA GLN A 230 5.43 19.70 17.31
C GLN A 230 5.65 19.95 18.80
N LEU A 231 5.41 21.17 19.28
CA LEU A 231 5.58 21.54 20.70
C LEU A 231 4.68 20.73 21.64
N ILE A 232 3.50 20.30 21.17
CA ILE A 232 2.55 19.49 21.95
C ILE A 232 2.78 17.98 21.79
N GLY A 233 3.72 17.58 20.92
CA GLY A 233 4.25 16.21 20.81
C GLY A 233 3.86 15.45 19.53
N PHE A 234 3.28 16.10 18.53
CA PHE A 234 3.05 15.49 17.21
C PHE A 234 4.31 15.54 16.35
N GLN A 235 4.51 14.54 15.49
CA GLN A 235 5.64 14.50 14.57
C GLN A 235 5.18 14.90 13.17
N LEU A 236 6.04 15.56 12.40
CA LEU A 236 5.75 15.92 11.01
C LEU A 236 6.36 14.87 10.08
N THR A 237 5.85 13.64 10.17
CA THR A 237 6.40 12.49 9.44
C THR A 237 6.30 12.65 7.92
N ASP A 238 7.09 11.87 7.18
CA ASP A 238 7.04 11.84 5.71
C ASP A 238 5.64 11.44 5.23
N THR A 239 5.03 10.44 5.88
CA THR A 239 3.67 9.98 5.57
C THR A 239 2.63 11.10 5.66
N LEU A 240 2.77 12.00 6.63
CA LEU A 240 1.89 13.15 6.78
C LEU A 240 2.04 14.18 5.66
N LEU A 241 3.25 14.39 5.13
CA LEU A 241 3.47 15.25 3.97
C LEU A 241 2.68 14.73 2.76
N GLY A 242 2.79 13.42 2.49
CA GLY A 242 2.01 12.77 1.44
C GLY A 242 0.50 12.93 1.67
N ASN A 243 0.03 12.76 2.91
CA ASN A 243 -1.38 12.96 3.26
C ASN A 243 -1.85 14.41 3.07
N ALA A 244 -1.01 15.39 3.40
CA ALA A 244 -1.30 16.80 3.21
C ALA A 244 -1.44 17.16 1.73
N MET A 245 -0.60 16.58 0.85
CA MET A 245 -0.74 16.77 -0.59
C MET A 245 -2.06 16.19 -1.11
N LEU A 246 -2.41 14.97 -0.67
CA LEU A 246 -3.66 14.32 -1.06
C LEU A 246 -4.90 15.05 -0.53
N LEU A 247 -4.82 15.63 0.66
CA LEU A 247 -5.88 16.43 1.28
C LEU A 247 -6.30 17.61 0.39
N PHE A 248 -5.31 18.27 -0.23
CA PHE A 248 -5.53 19.40 -1.12
C PHE A 248 -5.43 19.07 -2.61
N LYS A 249 -5.50 17.78 -3.00
CA LYS A 249 -5.21 17.32 -4.38
C LYS A 249 -5.80 18.20 -5.50
N ARG A 250 -7.03 18.70 -5.35
CA ARG A 250 -7.72 19.56 -6.35
C ARG A 250 -7.41 21.07 -6.24
N ARG A 251 -6.79 21.50 -5.14
CA ARG A 251 -6.47 22.90 -4.80
C ARG A 251 -4.97 23.16 -4.73
N LEU A 252 -4.11 22.17 -5.01
CA LEU A 252 -2.65 22.31 -4.91
C LEU A 252 -2.08 23.42 -5.78
N VAL A 253 -2.71 23.74 -6.92
CA VAL A 253 -2.33 24.89 -7.75
C VAL A 253 -2.39 26.20 -6.95
N ASP A 254 -3.37 26.34 -6.05
CA ASP A 254 -3.57 27.55 -5.25
C ASP A 254 -2.78 27.50 -3.93
N VAL A 255 -2.70 26.34 -3.29
CA VAL A 255 -2.20 26.21 -1.91
C VAL A 255 -0.81 25.57 -1.80
N GLY A 256 -0.36 24.88 -2.83
CA GLY A 256 0.78 23.97 -2.78
C GLY A 256 2.10 24.65 -2.45
N GLU A 257 2.36 25.83 -3.03
CA GLU A 257 3.62 26.56 -2.78
C GLU A 257 3.74 26.98 -1.31
N SER A 258 2.69 27.60 -0.78
CA SER A 258 2.61 27.99 0.65
C SER A 258 2.74 26.77 1.57
N LEU A 259 2.10 25.65 1.20
CA LEU A 259 2.13 24.42 1.97
C LEU A 259 3.54 23.80 2.01
N ILE A 260 4.17 23.65 0.84
CA ILE A 260 5.53 23.10 0.70
C ILE A 260 6.54 23.98 1.43
N GLU A 261 6.47 25.29 1.25
CA GLU A 261 7.36 26.23 1.94
C GLU A 261 7.13 26.21 3.47
N GLY A 262 5.88 26.15 3.91
CA GLY A 262 5.56 26.03 5.33
C GLY A 262 6.13 24.76 5.97
N PHE A 263 6.05 23.62 5.28
CA PHE A 263 6.69 22.38 5.72
C PHE A 263 8.21 22.43 5.67
N SER A 264 8.79 23.07 4.65
CA SER A 264 10.23 23.29 4.52
C SER A 264 10.78 24.07 5.73
N ILE A 265 10.10 25.16 6.12
CA ILE A 265 10.45 25.95 7.31
C ILE A 265 10.28 25.12 8.58
N ALA A 266 9.12 24.47 8.77
CA ALA A 266 8.80 23.73 9.99
C ALA A 266 9.75 22.53 10.22
N ARG A 267 10.16 21.84 9.16
CA ARG A 267 11.08 20.70 9.23
C ARG A 267 12.55 21.09 9.11
N LYS A 268 12.87 22.36 8.83
CA LYS A 268 14.23 22.85 8.57
C LYS A 268 14.91 22.08 7.43
N MET A 269 14.16 21.83 6.35
CA MET A 269 14.60 21.11 5.17
C MET A 269 14.49 22.02 3.95
N SER A 270 15.24 21.74 2.88
CA SER A 270 15.08 22.52 1.65
C SER A 270 13.73 22.22 0.98
N LYS A 271 13.22 23.14 0.15
CA LYS A 271 12.00 22.91 -0.65
C LYS A 271 12.14 21.66 -1.53
N THR A 272 13.34 21.44 -2.09
CA THR A 272 13.66 20.27 -2.90
C THR A 272 13.54 18.97 -2.10
N ASP A 273 14.05 18.92 -0.86
CA ASP A 273 13.93 17.72 -0.03
C ASP A 273 12.47 17.43 0.33
N ILE A 274 11.66 18.46 0.58
CA ILE A 274 10.22 18.30 0.86
C ILE A 274 9.50 17.76 -0.38
N LEU A 275 9.79 18.29 -1.56
CA LEU A 275 9.21 17.80 -2.80
C LEU A 275 9.61 16.34 -3.08
N ASP A 276 10.86 15.96 -2.81
CA ASP A 276 11.33 14.57 -2.92
C ASP A 276 10.57 13.64 -1.98
N ILE A 277 10.37 14.06 -0.72
CA ILE A 277 9.56 13.30 0.24
C ILE A 277 8.11 13.18 -0.26
N CYS A 278 7.50 14.26 -0.72
CA CYS A 278 6.15 14.24 -1.26
C CYS A 278 6.04 13.25 -2.44
N LEU A 279 7.01 13.25 -3.35
CA LEU A 279 7.04 12.34 -4.49
C LEU A 279 7.18 10.88 -4.05
N ILE A 280 8.14 10.59 -3.15
CA ILE A 280 8.34 9.26 -2.56
C ILE A 280 7.04 8.76 -1.93
N GLU A 281 6.41 9.60 -1.12
CA GLU A 281 5.21 9.23 -0.39
C GLU A 281 4.02 9.03 -1.32
N LEU A 282 3.81 9.90 -2.32
CA LEU A 282 2.74 9.71 -3.30
C LEU A 282 2.96 8.42 -4.12
N LEU A 283 4.21 8.08 -4.43
CA LEU A 283 4.56 6.84 -5.13
C LEU A 283 4.73 5.64 -4.18
N ASP A 284 4.24 5.68 -2.94
CA ASP A 284 4.16 4.50 -2.08
C ASP A 284 3.12 3.51 -2.63
N PRO A 285 3.51 2.28 -3.01
CA PRO A 285 2.59 1.23 -3.49
C PRO A 285 1.39 0.98 -2.58
N THR A 286 1.56 1.18 -1.26
CA THR A 286 0.52 0.92 -0.25
C THR A 286 -0.60 1.96 -0.27
N ARG A 287 -0.42 3.10 -0.96
CA ARG A 287 -1.39 4.20 -0.97
C ARG A 287 -2.46 4.11 -2.05
N ASN A 288 -2.45 3.10 -2.93
CA ASN A 288 -3.44 2.92 -4.01
C ASN A 288 -4.01 4.24 -4.57
N LEU A 289 -3.15 5.05 -5.22
CA LEU A 289 -3.54 6.37 -5.70
C LEU A 289 -4.71 6.29 -6.68
N GLU A 290 -5.79 7.01 -6.37
CA GLU A 290 -7.00 7.09 -7.22
C GLU A 290 -6.96 8.28 -8.20
N TYR A 291 -6.21 9.34 -7.88
CA TYR A 291 -6.19 10.59 -8.63
C TYR A 291 -4.76 11.06 -8.86
N VAL A 292 -4.51 11.64 -10.03
CA VAL A 292 -3.17 12.10 -10.44
C VAL A 292 -2.88 13.54 -10.04
N ASP A 293 -3.87 14.34 -9.63
CA ASP A 293 -3.72 15.79 -9.44
C ASP A 293 -2.54 16.15 -8.51
N ALA A 294 -2.40 15.43 -7.39
CA ALA A 294 -1.29 15.64 -6.46
C ALA A 294 0.05 15.18 -7.03
N LEU A 295 0.07 14.04 -7.71
CA LEU A 295 1.29 13.51 -8.34
C LEU A 295 1.77 14.43 -9.46
N ASP A 296 0.85 14.91 -10.30
CA ASP A 296 1.12 15.82 -11.41
C ASP A 296 1.65 17.16 -10.94
N TYR A 297 1.06 17.72 -9.88
CA TYR A 297 1.55 18.94 -9.26
C TYR A 297 3.01 18.76 -8.78
N ILE A 298 3.29 17.72 -7.99
CA ILE A 298 4.64 17.49 -7.44
C ILE A 298 5.66 17.24 -8.55
N ILE A 299 5.32 16.44 -9.56
CA ILE A 299 6.22 16.16 -10.70
C ILE A 299 6.55 17.42 -11.49
N LYS A 300 5.60 18.36 -11.64
CA LYS A 300 5.85 19.65 -12.28
C LYS A 300 6.68 20.61 -11.43
N SER A 301 6.68 20.42 -10.11
CA SER A 301 7.39 21.27 -9.15
C SER A 301 8.82 20.84 -8.87
N VAL A 302 9.22 19.61 -9.25
CA VAL A 302 10.58 19.12 -9.03
C VAL A 302 11.53 19.44 -10.21
N ASN A 303 12.84 19.51 -9.92
CA ASN A 303 13.84 19.96 -10.89
C ASN A 303 14.19 18.90 -11.96
N ASP A 304 14.29 17.63 -11.57
CA ASP A 304 14.66 16.52 -12.45
C ASP A 304 13.69 15.35 -12.22
N PRO A 305 12.46 15.46 -12.77
CA PRO A 305 11.39 14.56 -12.38
C PRO A 305 11.68 13.09 -12.73
N GLU A 306 12.31 12.80 -13.88
CA GLU A 306 12.63 11.41 -14.24
C GLU A 306 13.57 10.76 -13.21
N LYS A 307 14.66 11.46 -12.84
CA LYS A 307 15.61 10.96 -11.85
C LYS A 307 14.98 10.79 -10.47
N GLN A 308 14.16 11.74 -10.04
CA GLN A 308 13.50 11.71 -8.73
C GLN A 308 12.41 10.63 -8.67
N ILE A 309 11.66 10.40 -9.75
CA ILE A 309 10.70 9.30 -9.84
C ILE A 309 11.42 7.95 -9.73
N LEU A 310 12.53 7.76 -10.45
CA LEU A 310 13.33 6.53 -10.33
C LEU A 310 13.83 6.32 -8.91
N SER A 311 14.39 7.36 -8.28
CA SER A 311 14.85 7.29 -6.88
C SER A 311 13.71 6.95 -5.92
N ALA A 312 12.50 7.47 -6.16
CA ALA A 312 11.32 7.14 -5.38
C ALA A 312 10.93 5.67 -5.53
N PHE A 313 10.93 5.14 -6.76
CA PHE A 313 10.68 3.72 -7.00
C PHE A 313 11.75 2.82 -6.37
N GLU A 314 13.02 3.20 -6.45
CA GLU A 314 14.14 2.49 -5.80
C GLU A 314 14.01 2.44 -4.27
N LYS A 315 13.55 3.53 -3.64
CA LYS A 315 13.33 3.57 -2.18
C LYS A 315 12.24 2.58 -1.73
N HIS A 316 11.25 2.34 -2.58
CA HIS A 316 10.23 1.30 -2.38
C HIS A 316 10.70 -0.11 -2.82
N ARG A 317 12.02 -0.26 -2.99
CA ARG A 317 12.77 -1.50 -3.31
C ARG A 317 12.12 -2.31 -4.42
N ILE A 318 12.42 -1.95 -5.65
CA ILE A 318 12.34 -2.87 -6.79
C ILE A 318 13.76 -3.11 -7.26
N VAL A 319 14.49 -3.90 -6.48
CA VAL A 319 15.58 -4.69 -7.00
C VAL A 319 15.41 -6.03 -6.34
N GLU A 320 14.83 -6.98 -7.08
CA GLU A 320 15.13 -8.38 -6.84
C GLU A 320 16.65 -8.50 -7.03
N ASP A 321 17.39 -8.52 -5.92
CA ASP A 321 18.66 -9.22 -5.92
C ASP A 321 18.30 -10.68 -6.14
N GLU A 322 18.82 -11.30 -7.20
CA GLU A 322 18.62 -12.73 -7.49
C GLU A 322 19.03 -13.63 -6.30
N ASN A 323 19.73 -13.07 -5.30
CA ASN A 323 20.23 -13.76 -4.12
C ASN A 323 19.51 -13.43 -2.79
N ASP A 324 18.52 -12.52 -2.76
CA ASP A 324 17.83 -12.18 -1.50
C ASP A 324 16.41 -12.76 -1.45
N PRO A 325 16.20 -13.90 -0.76
CA PRO A 325 14.88 -14.46 -0.53
C PRO A 325 14.18 -13.66 0.59
N MET A 326 13.74 -12.43 0.31
CA MET A 326 12.84 -11.72 1.21
C MET A 326 11.44 -12.38 1.23
N PRO A 327 10.70 -12.28 2.36
CA PRO A 327 9.55 -13.10 2.62
C PRO A 327 8.38 -12.67 1.74
N PHE A 328 7.92 -13.61 0.90
CA PHE A 328 6.58 -13.70 0.30
C PHE A 328 5.57 -12.70 0.89
N GLN A 329 5.55 -11.47 0.38
CA GLN A 329 4.29 -10.78 0.19
C GLN A 329 3.76 -11.35 -1.11
N SER A 330 2.63 -12.04 -1.02
CA SER A 330 1.93 -12.56 -2.18
C SER A 330 1.61 -11.39 -3.13
N HIS A 331 2.45 -11.17 -4.15
CA HIS A 331 2.16 -10.25 -5.24
C HIS A 331 1.07 -10.89 -6.10
N THR A 332 -0.18 -10.81 -5.64
CA THR A 332 -1.35 -11.27 -6.39
C THR A 332 -1.82 -10.23 -7.41
N SER A 333 -1.24 -9.02 -7.42
CA SER A 333 -1.61 -7.91 -8.28
C SER A 333 -0.40 -7.05 -8.68
N LEU A 334 -0.61 -6.11 -9.61
CA LEU A 334 0.35 -5.05 -9.93
C LEU A 334 0.79 -4.30 -8.68
N LYS A 335 2.07 -3.94 -8.58
CA LYS A 335 2.63 -3.26 -7.40
C LYS A 335 2.04 -1.87 -7.19
N TYR A 336 1.88 -1.08 -8.26
CA TYR A 336 1.29 0.26 -8.21
C TYR A 336 -0.15 0.26 -8.73
N SER A 337 -0.92 1.28 -8.37
CA SER A 337 -2.26 1.47 -8.95
C SER A 337 -2.17 1.73 -10.46
N LEU A 338 -3.21 1.35 -11.20
CA LEU A 338 -3.33 1.60 -12.65
C LEU A 338 -3.12 3.07 -13.02
N VAL A 339 -3.52 3.96 -12.11
CA VAL A 339 -3.40 5.41 -12.24
C VAL A 339 -1.93 5.82 -12.39
N VAL A 340 -1.02 5.22 -11.61
CA VAL A 340 0.41 5.50 -11.69
C VAL A 340 0.99 5.01 -13.02
N TYR A 341 0.70 3.78 -13.43
CA TYR A 341 1.19 3.23 -14.70
C TYR A 341 0.78 4.09 -15.90
N ARG A 342 -0.50 4.47 -15.95
CA ARG A 342 -1.06 5.32 -17.01
C ARG A 342 -0.49 6.72 -17.00
N TYR A 343 -0.33 7.30 -15.80
CA TYR A 343 0.27 8.62 -15.67
C TYR A 343 1.70 8.62 -16.18
N MET A 344 2.53 7.67 -15.76
CA MET A 344 3.93 7.59 -16.19
C MET A 344 4.08 7.35 -17.69
N LEU A 345 3.19 6.55 -18.29
CA LEU A 345 3.16 6.33 -19.74
C LEU A 345 2.83 7.61 -20.52
N ARG A 346 2.01 8.50 -19.96
CA ARG A 346 1.69 9.81 -20.56
C ARG A 346 2.75 10.86 -20.29
N PHE A 347 3.37 10.81 -19.10
CA PHE A 347 4.39 11.73 -18.65
C PHE A 347 5.70 11.53 -19.42
N GLY A 348 6.17 10.29 -19.51
CA GLY A 348 7.41 9.93 -20.20
C GLY A 348 7.16 9.54 -21.65
N ALA A 349 8.11 9.84 -22.53
CA ALA A 349 8.12 9.19 -23.85
C ALA A 349 8.30 7.68 -23.68
N ALA A 350 7.93 6.88 -24.68
CA ALA A 350 8.08 5.42 -24.65
C ALA A 350 9.50 4.93 -24.30
N LYS A 351 10.52 5.76 -24.58
CA LYS A 351 11.93 5.46 -24.29
C LYS A 351 12.41 5.95 -22.91
N SER A 352 11.56 6.61 -22.12
CA SER A 352 11.88 7.12 -20.79
C SER A 352 12.31 5.98 -19.87
N PRO A 353 13.40 6.16 -19.08
CA PRO A 353 13.81 5.18 -18.08
C PRO A 353 12.69 4.79 -17.10
N VAL A 354 11.84 5.74 -16.72
CA VAL A 354 10.69 5.53 -15.81
C VAL A 354 9.68 4.55 -16.42
N VAL A 355 9.35 4.75 -17.70
CA VAL A 355 8.38 3.91 -18.41
C VAL A 355 8.94 2.51 -18.64
N ARG A 356 10.23 2.39 -18.98
CA ARG A 356 10.90 1.08 -19.12
C ARG A 356 10.97 0.33 -17.79
N TYR A 357 11.23 1.05 -16.71
CA TYR A 357 11.22 0.50 -15.37
C TYR A 357 9.85 -0.09 -15.02
N LEU A 358 8.75 0.62 -15.31
CA LEU A 358 7.40 0.11 -15.09
C LEU A 358 7.03 -1.04 -16.04
N MET A 359 7.56 -1.06 -17.27
CA MET A 359 7.44 -2.22 -18.17
C MET A 359 8.05 -3.48 -17.53
N LYS A 360 9.23 -3.37 -16.91
CA LYS A 360 9.82 -4.48 -16.16
C LYS A 360 8.87 -5.00 -15.07
N GLU A 361 8.26 -4.09 -14.29
CA GLU A 361 7.31 -4.45 -13.24
C GLU A 361 6.07 -5.16 -13.76
N ILE A 362 5.51 -4.68 -14.88
CA ILE A 362 4.37 -5.33 -15.52
C ILE A 362 4.74 -6.77 -15.88
N ILE A 363 5.92 -7.01 -16.46
CA ILE A 363 6.37 -8.36 -16.82
C ILE A 363 6.60 -9.22 -15.58
N ILE A 364 7.21 -8.70 -14.52
CA ILE A 364 7.40 -9.41 -13.24
C ILE A 364 6.05 -9.84 -12.67
N ALA A 365 5.05 -8.96 -12.66
CA ALA A 365 3.70 -9.28 -12.20
C ALA A 365 3.12 -10.48 -12.97
N HIS A 366 3.28 -10.53 -14.30
CA HIS A 366 2.83 -11.68 -15.10
C HIS A 366 3.60 -12.99 -14.81
N THR A 367 4.78 -12.94 -14.21
CA THR A 367 5.49 -14.15 -13.75
C THR A 367 5.00 -14.64 -12.39
N GLN A 368 4.44 -13.76 -11.56
CA GLN A 368 4.09 -14.04 -10.16
C GLN A 368 2.59 -14.24 -9.92
N ILE A 369 1.71 -13.60 -10.71
CA ILE A 369 0.26 -13.63 -10.54
C ILE A 369 -0.31 -15.02 -10.90
N THR A 370 -0.80 -15.73 -9.88
CA THR A 370 -1.49 -17.02 -10.03
C THR A 370 -3.01 -16.89 -10.16
N ASN A 371 -3.60 -15.77 -9.69
CA ASN A 371 -5.04 -15.53 -9.70
C ASN A 371 -5.51 -14.94 -11.05
N THR A 372 -6.69 -15.34 -11.54
CA THR A 372 -7.20 -14.94 -12.86
C THR A 372 -7.93 -13.60 -12.87
N GLU A 373 -8.52 -13.16 -11.76
CA GLU A 373 -9.28 -11.89 -11.70
C GLU A 373 -8.36 -10.65 -11.63
N GLU A 374 -7.29 -10.69 -10.85
CA GLU A 374 -6.28 -9.61 -10.75
C GLU A 374 -5.38 -9.51 -12.01
N LEU A 375 -5.54 -10.45 -12.95
CA LEU A 375 -4.82 -10.48 -14.21
C LEU A 375 -5.35 -9.44 -15.21
N GLY A 376 -6.63 -9.08 -15.15
CA GLY A 376 -7.25 -8.17 -16.12
C GLY A 376 -6.58 -6.79 -16.14
N ASP A 377 -6.19 -6.31 -14.97
CA ASP A 377 -5.49 -5.02 -14.78
C ASP A 377 -4.07 -5.07 -15.35
N ALA A 378 -3.32 -6.14 -15.09
CA ALA A 378 -1.98 -6.34 -15.60
C ALA A 378 -1.96 -6.48 -17.13
N ASP A 379 -2.89 -7.27 -17.67
CA ASP A 379 -3.06 -7.48 -19.11
C ASP A 379 -3.44 -6.17 -19.82
N THR A 380 -4.34 -5.38 -19.22
CA THR A 380 -4.78 -4.09 -19.79
C THR A 380 -3.61 -3.10 -19.86
N ILE A 381 -2.84 -2.97 -18.78
CA ILE A 381 -1.69 -2.05 -18.75
C ILE A 381 -0.58 -2.51 -19.69
N LEU A 382 -0.35 -3.82 -19.81
CA LEU A 382 0.61 -4.35 -20.76
C LEU A 382 0.23 -3.98 -22.20
N ASP A 383 -1.06 -4.05 -22.56
CA ASP A 383 -1.56 -3.65 -23.88
C ASP A 383 -1.33 -2.16 -24.14
N GLU A 384 -1.60 -1.31 -23.15
CA GLU A 384 -1.38 0.14 -23.24
C GLU A 384 0.12 0.46 -23.46
N TYR A 385 1.01 -0.19 -22.72
CA TYR A 385 2.46 -0.02 -22.86
C TYR A 385 2.99 -0.54 -24.20
N TYR A 386 2.46 -1.67 -24.66
CA TYR A 386 2.80 -2.22 -25.96
C TYR A 386 2.33 -1.31 -27.10
N ALA A 387 1.09 -0.81 -27.05
CA ALA A 387 0.53 0.11 -28.04
C ALA A 387 1.30 1.44 -28.09
N ALA A 388 1.80 1.90 -26.94
CA ALA A 388 2.67 3.07 -26.85
C ALA A 388 4.11 2.82 -27.36
N ASN A 389 4.42 1.62 -27.86
CA ASN A 389 5.74 1.23 -28.37
C ASN A 389 6.87 1.32 -27.34
N VAL A 390 6.57 1.05 -26.07
CA VAL A 390 7.59 0.97 -25.01
C VAL A 390 8.53 -0.20 -25.32
N PRO A 391 9.85 0.03 -25.42
CA PRO A 391 10.80 -1.03 -25.76
C PRO A 391 10.95 -1.99 -24.58
N PHE A 392 11.08 -3.27 -24.89
CA PHE A 392 11.54 -4.24 -23.91
C PHE A 392 13.05 -4.09 -23.72
N GLU A 393 13.53 -4.37 -22.52
CA GLU A 393 14.95 -4.42 -22.26
C GLU A 393 15.47 -5.86 -22.36
N HIS A 394 16.68 -6.03 -22.86
CA HIS A 394 17.34 -7.34 -22.93
C HIS A 394 17.46 -7.99 -21.54
N SER A 395 17.54 -7.17 -20.49
CA SER A 395 17.53 -7.56 -19.08
C SER A 395 16.26 -8.30 -18.66
N LEU A 396 15.17 -8.23 -19.45
CA LEU A 396 13.90 -8.91 -19.18
C LEU A 396 13.85 -10.35 -19.71
N LEU A 397 14.76 -10.74 -20.61
CA LEU A 397 14.79 -12.09 -21.19
C LEU A 397 14.82 -13.22 -20.14
N PRO A 398 15.54 -13.09 -19.00
CA PRO A 398 15.47 -14.06 -17.90
C PRO A 398 14.08 -14.19 -17.24
N LEU A 399 13.26 -13.13 -17.25
CA LEU A 399 11.91 -13.16 -16.66
C LEU A 399 10.93 -13.90 -17.56
N PHE A 400 11.05 -13.75 -18.88
CA PHE A 400 10.24 -14.52 -19.84
C PHE A 400 10.43 -16.04 -19.72
N LYS A 401 11.58 -16.51 -19.20
CA LYS A 401 11.84 -17.92 -18.84
C LYS A 401 10.84 -18.48 -17.86
N LYS A 402 10.49 -17.64 -16.90
CA LYS A 402 9.68 -17.96 -15.74
C LYS A 402 8.23 -17.53 -15.94
N CYS A 403 7.94 -16.74 -16.98
CA CYS A 403 6.61 -16.23 -17.29
C CYS A 403 5.73 -17.38 -17.80
N PRO A 404 4.74 -17.86 -17.03
CA PRO A 404 3.89 -18.97 -17.47
C PRO A 404 2.80 -18.52 -18.46
N ARG A 405 2.76 -17.23 -18.83
CA ARG A 405 1.63 -16.60 -19.53
C ARG A 405 1.97 -16.31 -20.99
N ALA A 406 1.00 -16.55 -21.88
CA ALA A 406 1.17 -16.36 -23.32
C ALA A 406 1.26 -14.89 -23.74
N LYS A 407 0.51 -13.97 -23.13
CA LYS A 407 0.38 -12.59 -23.59
C LYS A 407 1.70 -11.78 -23.58
N PRO A 408 2.48 -11.75 -22.48
CA PRO A 408 3.81 -11.13 -22.50
C PRO A 408 4.74 -11.74 -23.55
N ILE A 409 4.67 -13.06 -23.74
CA ILE A 409 5.49 -13.78 -24.71
C ILE A 409 5.09 -13.39 -26.13
N ILE A 410 3.80 -13.29 -26.43
CA ILE A 410 3.31 -12.83 -27.74
C ILE A 410 3.86 -11.44 -28.05
N TYR A 411 3.85 -10.51 -27.10
CA TYR A 411 4.38 -9.15 -27.31
C TYR A 411 5.90 -9.10 -27.48
N LEU A 412 6.63 -9.97 -26.79
CA LEU A 412 8.05 -10.16 -27.05
C LEU A 412 8.30 -10.56 -28.51
N PHE A 413 7.57 -11.55 -29.03
CA PHE A 413 7.77 -12.05 -30.41
C PHE A 413 7.21 -11.11 -31.49
N LYS A 414 5.92 -10.74 -31.39
CA LYS A 414 5.21 -9.95 -32.41
C LYS A 414 5.68 -8.49 -32.45
N GLY A 415 6.12 -7.93 -31.34
CA GLY A 415 6.52 -6.53 -31.28
C GLY A 415 8.02 -6.34 -31.17
N TYR A 416 8.61 -6.80 -30.07
CA TYR A 416 9.99 -6.46 -29.75
C TYR A 416 11.00 -7.10 -30.69
N LEU A 417 10.97 -8.42 -30.81
CA LEU A 417 11.89 -9.17 -31.65
C LEU A 417 11.67 -8.80 -33.12
N ALA A 418 10.41 -8.75 -33.58
CA ALA A 418 10.07 -8.30 -34.92
C ALA A 418 10.71 -6.93 -35.26
N LYS A 419 10.54 -5.92 -34.40
CA LYS A 419 11.14 -4.59 -34.60
C LYS A 419 12.65 -4.59 -34.50
N LEU A 420 13.23 -5.32 -33.55
CA LEU A 420 14.68 -5.40 -33.36
C LEU A 420 15.38 -5.97 -34.60
N PHE A 421 14.71 -6.87 -35.30
CA PHE A 421 15.21 -7.51 -36.52
C PHE A 421 14.63 -6.92 -37.80
N GLU A 422 13.92 -5.78 -37.73
CA GLU A 422 13.27 -5.11 -38.87
C GLU A 422 12.33 -6.02 -39.70
N PHE A 423 11.75 -7.05 -39.07
CA PHE A 423 10.77 -7.92 -39.72
C PHE A 423 9.37 -7.30 -39.65
N GLU A 424 8.76 -7.05 -40.80
CA GLU A 424 7.30 -6.89 -40.87
C GLU A 424 6.64 -8.24 -40.58
N VAL A 425 6.04 -8.40 -39.41
CA VAL A 425 5.11 -9.50 -39.16
C VAL A 425 3.86 -9.20 -39.99
N ARG A 426 3.84 -9.63 -41.24
CA ARG A 426 2.65 -9.54 -42.08
C ARG A 426 1.58 -10.47 -41.49
N GLU A 427 0.48 -9.88 -41.02
CA GLU A 427 -0.76 -10.62 -40.73
C GLU A 427 -1.31 -11.15 -42.07
N TYR A 428 -0.79 -12.27 -42.55
CA TYR A 428 -1.36 -12.97 -43.68
C TYR A 428 -2.58 -13.77 -43.23
N PRO A 429 -3.77 -13.61 -43.83
CA PRO A 429 -4.94 -14.37 -43.42
C PRO A 429 -4.94 -15.85 -43.85
N TYR A 430 -3.87 -16.37 -44.48
CA TYR A 430 -3.94 -17.65 -45.20
C TYR A 430 -2.71 -18.57 -45.10
N LEU A 431 -1.81 -18.37 -44.13
CA LEU A 431 -0.79 -19.37 -43.83
C LEU A 431 -0.73 -19.63 -42.33
N THR A 432 -1.34 -20.75 -41.96
CA THR A 432 -1.26 -21.38 -40.65
C THR A 432 0.19 -21.77 -40.34
N PHE A 433 0.98 -20.81 -39.85
CA PHE A 433 1.64 -21.07 -38.58
C PHE A 433 0.52 -21.17 -37.56
N GLU A 434 0.14 -22.38 -37.17
CA GLU A 434 -0.57 -22.55 -35.90
C GLU A 434 0.43 -22.18 -34.78
N ILE A 435 0.58 -20.88 -34.55
CA ILE A 435 0.61 -20.38 -33.19
C ILE A 435 -0.72 -20.90 -32.61
N PRO A 436 -0.71 -21.81 -31.62
CA PRO A 436 -1.94 -22.39 -31.15
C PRO A 436 -2.89 -21.27 -30.78
N ASP A 437 -4.11 -21.33 -31.32
CA ASP A 437 -5.17 -20.40 -30.95
C ASP A 437 -5.22 -20.35 -29.42
N VAL A 438 -5.31 -19.15 -28.84
CA VAL A 438 -5.17 -18.95 -27.39
C VAL A 438 -6.24 -19.72 -26.61
N ASP A 439 -7.35 -20.06 -27.27
CA ASP A 439 -8.42 -20.91 -26.75
C ASP A 439 -8.08 -22.43 -26.75
N VAL A 440 -6.94 -22.83 -27.30
CA VAL A 440 -6.50 -24.23 -27.50
C VAL A 440 -5.27 -24.61 -26.65
N LEU A 441 -4.57 -23.66 -26.02
CA LEU A 441 -3.54 -23.96 -25.01
C LEU A 441 -4.21 -24.41 -23.69
N THR A 442 -4.78 -25.61 -23.75
CA THR A 442 -5.63 -26.20 -22.71
C THR A 442 -4.85 -26.69 -21.49
N SER A 443 -3.52 -26.70 -21.52
CA SER A 443 -2.74 -27.07 -20.33
C SER A 443 -1.42 -26.29 -20.16
N PRO A 444 -1.06 -25.95 -18.91
CA PRO A 444 0.25 -25.36 -18.55
C PRO A 444 1.48 -26.14 -19.02
N ALA A 445 1.34 -27.43 -19.36
CA ALA A 445 2.43 -28.28 -19.82
C ALA A 445 2.90 -27.92 -21.23
N GLN A 446 1.98 -27.57 -22.14
CA GLN A 446 2.29 -27.23 -23.53
C GLN A 446 2.98 -25.86 -23.63
N THR A 447 2.56 -24.90 -22.81
CA THR A 447 3.24 -23.60 -22.69
C THR A 447 4.67 -23.77 -22.18
N LYS A 448 4.89 -24.70 -21.24
CA LYS A 448 6.18 -24.98 -20.61
C LYS A 448 7.19 -25.64 -21.56
N GLU A 449 6.75 -26.56 -22.42
CA GLU A 449 7.61 -27.18 -23.44
C GLU A 449 8.06 -26.17 -24.51
N LEU A 450 7.14 -25.34 -25.00
CA LEU A 450 7.44 -24.33 -26.01
C LEU A 450 8.40 -23.26 -25.46
N GLN A 451 8.15 -22.82 -24.23
CA GLN A 451 9.05 -21.94 -23.49
C GLN A 451 10.44 -22.57 -23.32
N GLN A 452 10.53 -23.84 -22.91
CA GLN A 452 11.81 -24.53 -22.74
C GLN A 452 12.61 -24.63 -24.05
N LEU A 453 11.95 -24.86 -25.18
CA LEU A 453 12.60 -24.90 -26.49
C LEU A 453 13.18 -23.53 -26.87
N TRP A 454 12.34 -22.50 -26.88
CA TRP A 454 12.73 -21.13 -27.24
C TRP A 454 13.85 -20.59 -26.34
N LEU A 455 13.78 -20.97 -25.08
CA LEU A 455 14.71 -20.48 -24.08
C LEU A 455 16.06 -21.16 -24.09
N LYS A 456 16.08 -22.48 -24.35
CA LYS A 456 17.31 -23.23 -24.57
C LYS A 456 18.08 -22.64 -25.75
N ASP A 457 17.37 -22.18 -26.77
CA ASP A 457 17.96 -21.61 -27.97
C ASP A 457 18.43 -20.16 -27.76
N ILE A 458 17.63 -19.30 -27.12
CA ILE A 458 18.06 -17.93 -26.73
C ILE A 458 19.26 -17.98 -25.76
N GLN A 459 19.28 -18.91 -24.80
CA GLN A 459 20.39 -19.09 -23.86
C GLN A 459 21.67 -19.60 -24.51
N LYS A 460 21.55 -20.43 -25.55
CA LYS A 460 22.69 -20.89 -26.34
C LYS A 460 23.31 -19.72 -27.10
N CYS A 461 22.48 -18.80 -27.61
CA CYS A 461 22.95 -17.58 -28.27
C CYS A 461 23.59 -16.57 -27.32
N ILE A 462 23.04 -16.39 -26.11
CA ILE A 462 23.58 -15.44 -25.11
C ILE A 462 24.89 -15.92 -24.47
N LYS A 463 25.09 -17.24 -24.32
CA LYS A 463 26.31 -17.81 -23.69
C LYS A 463 27.55 -17.76 -24.59
N PHE A 464 27.43 -17.41 -25.87
CA PHE A 464 28.50 -17.55 -26.84
C PHE A 464 29.19 -16.25 -27.30
N GLU A 465 28.87 -15.06 -26.78
CA GLU A 465 29.82 -13.92 -26.57
C GLU A 465 29.13 -12.59 -26.18
N GLU A 466 29.94 -11.69 -25.64
CA GLU A 466 29.65 -10.28 -25.35
C GLU A 466 29.12 -9.53 -26.58
N LEU A 467 27.82 -9.23 -26.53
CA LEU A 467 27.10 -8.06 -27.08
C LEU A 467 27.39 -7.59 -28.53
N VAL A 468 26.39 -7.90 -29.38
CA VAL A 468 25.89 -7.13 -30.55
C VAL A 468 26.86 -6.95 -31.72
N ASN A 469 27.04 -8.02 -32.50
CA ASN A 469 27.65 -8.00 -33.85
C ASN A 469 26.68 -8.68 -34.85
N ASP A 470 26.78 -8.37 -36.14
CA ASP A 470 26.07 -8.95 -37.28
C ASP A 470 26.00 -10.49 -37.29
N GLU A 471 26.89 -11.14 -36.55
CA GLU A 471 26.89 -12.58 -36.32
C GLU A 471 25.70 -13.07 -35.46
N PHE A 472 25.23 -12.28 -34.48
CA PHE A 472 24.00 -12.58 -33.72
C PHE A 472 22.75 -12.49 -34.61
N LYS A 473 22.72 -11.51 -35.53
CA LYS A 473 21.69 -11.42 -36.58
C LYS A 473 21.74 -12.66 -37.47
N LYS A 474 22.93 -13.09 -37.93
CA LYS A 474 23.10 -14.32 -38.74
C LYS A 474 22.67 -15.59 -38.01
N GLN A 475 22.89 -15.70 -36.71
CA GLN A 475 22.54 -16.90 -35.94
C GLN A 475 21.03 -17.00 -35.64
N ILE A 476 20.35 -15.87 -35.40
CA ILE A 476 18.89 -15.80 -35.34
C ILE A 476 18.28 -16.10 -36.73
N ILE A 477 18.86 -15.58 -37.80
CA ILE A 477 18.47 -15.94 -39.19
C ILE A 477 18.69 -17.44 -39.44
N GLY A 478 19.80 -18.01 -38.96
CA GLY A 478 20.06 -19.45 -38.99
C GLY A 478 19.04 -20.27 -38.20
N PHE A 479 18.58 -19.77 -37.05
CA PHE A 479 17.49 -20.36 -36.26
C PHE A 479 16.18 -20.38 -37.06
N PHE A 480 15.78 -19.27 -37.70
CA PHE A 480 14.62 -19.24 -38.59
C PHE A 480 14.78 -20.18 -39.81
N THR A 481 16.00 -20.31 -40.34
CA THR A 481 16.32 -21.18 -41.49
C THR A 481 16.22 -22.67 -41.14
N ILE A 482 16.64 -23.10 -39.94
CA ILE A 482 16.59 -24.51 -39.49
C ILE A 482 15.15 -24.98 -39.21
N TYR A 483 14.26 -24.07 -38.78
CA TYR A 483 12.86 -24.36 -38.51
C TYR A 483 11.91 -24.11 -39.70
N ASN A 484 12.47 -24.00 -40.92
CA ASN A 484 11.69 -23.84 -42.16
C ASN A 484 10.79 -22.58 -42.19
N LEU A 485 11.17 -21.53 -41.47
CA LEU A 485 10.67 -20.18 -41.67
C LEU A 485 11.46 -19.59 -42.85
N THR A 486 11.08 -19.95 -44.08
CA THR A 486 11.91 -19.65 -45.26
C THR A 486 11.78 -18.21 -45.74
N HIS A 487 12.94 -17.67 -46.09
CA HIS A 487 13.25 -16.40 -46.76
C HIS A 487 12.50 -16.12 -48.09
N SER A 488 11.69 -17.08 -48.59
CA SER A 488 10.93 -16.96 -49.84
C SER A 488 9.81 -15.92 -49.80
N SER A 489 9.49 -15.40 -48.62
CA SER A 489 8.47 -14.38 -48.43
C SER A 489 9.04 -12.94 -48.39
N PHE A 490 10.37 -12.77 -48.47
CA PHE A 490 10.98 -11.43 -48.30
C PHE A 490 11.68 -10.82 -49.52
N ASP A 491 12.31 -11.57 -50.45
CA ASP A 491 13.20 -10.90 -51.45
C ASP A 491 13.03 -11.24 -52.94
N TYR A 492 11.98 -11.95 -53.38
CA TYR A 492 11.79 -12.18 -54.84
C TYR A 492 11.16 -11.00 -55.61
N TYR A 493 11.24 -9.78 -55.06
CA TYR A 493 10.72 -8.57 -55.72
C TYR A 493 11.76 -7.49 -55.96
N TYR A 494 13.01 -7.66 -55.52
CA TYR A 494 14.07 -6.70 -55.77
C TYR A 494 15.10 -7.28 -56.74
N ASP A 495 15.01 -6.78 -57.99
CA ASP A 495 16.12 -6.59 -58.93
C ASP A 495 16.50 -7.66 -59.96
N ASN A 496 15.55 -8.24 -60.72
CA ASN A 496 15.74 -8.69 -62.13
C ASN A 496 14.38 -9.12 -62.73
N PHE A 497 13.71 -8.39 -63.64
CA PHE A 497 14.17 -8.02 -64.98
C PHE A 497 14.99 -6.72 -65.01
N GLY A 498 16.28 -6.92 -65.27
CA GLY A 498 17.26 -5.94 -65.70
C GLY A 498 18.35 -6.77 -66.41
N ARG A 499 18.12 -7.26 -67.62
CA ARG A 499 17.27 -6.73 -68.69
C ARG A 499 15.78 -6.81 -68.47
#